data_AF-A0A927CLG9-F1
#
_entry.id   AF-A0A927CLG9-F1
#
_cell.length_a   1.000
_cell.length_b   1.000
_cell.length_c   1.000
_cell.angle_alpha   90.00
_cell.angle_beta   90.00
_cell.angle_gamma   90.00
#
_symmetry.space_group_name_H-M   'P 1'
#
loop_
_entity.id
_entity.type
_entity.pdbx_description
1 polymer ?
#
loop_
_entity_poly.entity_id
_entity_poly.type
_entity_poly.pdbx_seq_one_letter_code
_entity_poly.pdbx_strand_id
1 'polypeptide(L)'
;MRKFNKFIGLFVGICMLITHFYAFSPAKAEAAPNSDQVEVSTDLFAQKTTINGRYYEIFRIPGIIVTHDGTLIAYCEARTTTSDWADIDILMMRSTDNGQTWSAPVKLVEAYQPGTR
;
A
#
# COMPACT_ATOMS: atom_id res chain seq x y z
N MET A 1 -12.81 78.59 3.36
CA MET A 1 -13.80 77.75 4.07
C MET A 1 -14.48 76.81 3.07
N ARG A 2 -15.02 75.67 3.57
CA ARG A 2 -16.11 74.80 3.04
C ARG A 2 -16.83 75.23 1.74
N LYS A 3 -17.34 74.35 0.85
CA LYS A 3 -17.27 72.88 0.56
C LYS A 3 -18.27 72.61 -0.61
N PHE A 4 -18.17 71.46 -1.31
CA PHE A 4 -19.20 70.89 -2.23
C PHE A 4 -19.45 71.74 -3.51
N ASN A 5 -19.81 71.27 -4.72
CA ASN A 5 -20.27 70.03 -5.38
C ASN A 5 -19.74 70.09 -6.86
N LYS A 6 -19.72 69.08 -7.76
CA LYS A 6 -19.88 67.60 -7.77
C LYS A 6 -19.47 67.05 -9.16
N PHE A 7 -19.27 65.73 -9.27
CA PHE A 7 -19.61 64.83 -10.40
C PHE A 7 -19.25 65.25 -11.84
N ILE A 8 -18.27 64.56 -12.43
CA ILE A 8 -18.31 63.84 -13.73
C ILE A 8 -16.99 63.05 -13.82
N GLY A 9 -17.03 61.73 -14.10
CA GLY A 9 -15.81 60.92 -14.33
C GLY A 9 -15.77 59.53 -13.68
N LEU A 10 -16.60 59.24 -12.67
CA LEU A 10 -16.59 57.95 -11.96
C LEU A 10 -17.60 56.93 -12.55
N PHE A 11 -17.52 56.59 -13.84
CA PHE A 11 -18.36 55.50 -14.40
C PHE A 11 -17.77 54.70 -15.59
N VAL A 12 -16.58 55.01 -16.10
CA VAL A 12 -15.96 54.24 -17.21
C VAL A 12 -14.78 53.38 -16.75
N GLY A 13 -14.14 53.70 -15.62
CA GLY A 13 -12.91 53.03 -15.15
C GLY A 13 -13.07 51.67 -14.45
N ILE A 14 -14.29 51.21 -14.16
CA ILE A 14 -14.51 50.01 -13.31
C ILE A 14 -14.67 48.71 -14.11
N CYS A 15 -15.03 48.77 -15.41
CA CYS A 15 -15.30 47.57 -16.21
C CYS A 15 -14.08 46.87 -16.83
N MET A 16 -12.85 47.43 -16.73
CA MET A 16 -11.63 46.79 -17.27
C MET A 16 -10.65 46.26 -16.21
N LEU A 17 -10.90 46.49 -14.91
CA LEU A 17 -10.05 45.98 -13.82
C LEU A 17 -10.52 44.65 -13.21
N ILE A 18 -11.75 44.21 -13.50
CA ILE A 18 -12.33 42.97 -12.95
C ILE A 18 -12.08 41.76 -13.88
N THR A 19 -11.81 41.98 -15.16
CA THR A 19 -11.59 40.91 -16.16
C THR A 19 -10.20 40.28 -16.15
N HIS A 20 -9.21 40.88 -15.46
CA HIS A 20 -7.85 40.33 -15.39
C HIS A 20 -7.59 39.43 -14.16
N PHE A 21 -8.52 39.34 -13.21
CA PHE A 21 -8.35 38.51 -11.99
C PHE A 21 -8.93 37.09 -12.09
N TYR A 22 -9.63 36.75 -13.19
CA TYR A 22 -10.30 35.45 -13.37
C TYR A 22 -9.64 34.52 -14.41
N ALA A 23 -8.42 34.82 -14.85
CA ALA A 23 -7.68 34.03 -15.84
C ALA A 23 -6.37 33.42 -15.33
N PHE A 24 -6.10 33.48 -14.02
CA PHE A 24 -5.07 32.67 -13.37
C PHE A 24 -5.69 31.79 -12.31
N SER A 25 -6.41 30.75 -12.76
CA SER A 25 -6.40 29.53 -11.96
C SER A 25 -4.92 29.16 -11.80
N PRO A 26 -4.40 28.91 -10.58
CA PRO A 26 -3.18 28.13 -10.50
C PRO A 26 -3.47 26.85 -11.28
N ALA A 27 -2.56 26.47 -12.18
CA ALA A 27 -2.59 25.11 -12.70
C ALA A 27 -2.66 24.19 -11.47
N LYS A 28 -3.57 23.21 -11.47
CA LYS A 28 -3.58 22.19 -10.43
C LYS A 28 -2.14 21.69 -10.35
N ALA A 29 -1.52 21.84 -9.17
CA ALA A 29 -0.18 21.35 -8.95
C ALA A 29 -0.27 19.83 -9.01
N GLU A 30 -0.18 19.31 -10.24
CA GLU A 30 0.02 17.91 -10.52
C GLU A 30 1.38 17.60 -9.91
N ALA A 31 1.33 16.99 -8.72
CA ALA A 31 2.53 16.67 -7.97
C ALA A 31 3.43 15.89 -8.93
N ALA A 32 4.62 16.43 -9.19
CA ALA A 32 5.59 15.74 -10.02
C ALA A 32 5.72 14.31 -9.48
N PRO A 33 5.73 13.28 -10.34
CA PRO A 33 5.88 11.91 -9.87
C PRO A 33 7.15 11.87 -9.01
N ASN A 34 6.99 11.49 -7.74
CA ASN A 34 8.06 11.49 -6.76
C ASN A 34 9.05 10.38 -7.14
N SER A 35 9.99 10.73 -8.02
CA SER A 35 10.81 9.79 -8.81
C SER A 35 11.82 8.99 -8.00
N ASP A 36 11.98 9.35 -6.73
CA ASP A 36 13.11 8.93 -5.90
C ASP A 36 12.67 8.03 -4.73
N GLN A 37 11.37 7.70 -4.63
CA GLN A 37 10.89 6.65 -3.72
C GLN A 37 11.12 5.28 -4.37
N VAL A 38 12.29 4.69 -4.11
CA VAL A 38 12.55 3.28 -4.44
C VAL A 38 11.54 2.41 -3.68
N GLU A 39 10.65 1.75 -4.39
CA GLU A 39 9.69 0.80 -3.81
C GLU A 39 10.44 -0.44 -3.32
N VAL A 40 10.75 -0.48 -2.02
CA VAL A 40 11.39 -1.63 -1.38
C VAL A 40 10.33 -2.73 -1.18
N SER A 41 10.22 -3.61 -2.15
CA SER A 41 9.41 -4.83 -2.05
C SER A 41 10.21 -5.97 -1.39
N THR A 42 9.54 -6.74 -0.53
CA THR A 42 10.10 -7.94 0.11
C THR A 42 9.20 -9.12 -0.18
N ASP A 43 9.74 -10.17 -0.79
CA ASP A 43 9.02 -11.43 -0.99
C ASP A 43 9.15 -12.31 0.25
N LEU A 44 8.03 -12.56 0.93
CA LEU A 44 7.98 -13.40 2.13
C LEU A 44 7.85 -14.89 1.78
N PHE A 45 7.16 -15.20 0.67
CA PHE A 45 6.78 -16.56 0.30
C PHE A 45 7.16 -16.80 -1.17
N ALA A 46 8.47 -16.83 -1.38
CA ALA A 46 9.08 -16.95 -2.70
C ALA A 46 8.63 -18.20 -3.47
N GLN A 47 8.77 -18.15 -4.80
CA GLN A 47 8.40 -19.25 -5.70
C GLN A 47 9.08 -20.59 -5.34
N LYS A 48 8.42 -21.71 -5.73
CA LYS A 48 8.90 -23.12 -5.71
C LYS A 48 10.08 -23.40 -4.79
N THR A 49 9.82 -23.78 -3.54
CA THR A 49 10.87 -23.95 -2.51
C THR A 49 10.62 -25.14 -1.60
N THR A 50 11.63 -25.53 -0.82
CA THR A 50 11.55 -26.60 0.19
C THR A 50 11.74 -26.01 1.58
N ILE A 51 10.75 -26.19 2.46
CA ILE A 51 10.79 -25.71 3.85
C ILE A 51 10.65 -26.93 4.77
N ASN A 52 11.61 -27.10 5.69
CA ASN A 52 11.67 -28.22 6.64
C ASN A 52 11.53 -29.61 5.98
N GLY A 53 12.15 -29.79 4.82
CA GLY A 53 12.14 -31.04 4.06
C GLY A 53 10.90 -31.30 3.20
N ARG A 54 9.91 -30.40 3.21
CA ARG A 54 8.70 -30.49 2.37
C ARG A 54 8.76 -29.49 1.22
N TYR A 55 8.53 -29.96 0.00
CA TYR A 55 8.51 -29.16 -1.22
C TYR A 55 7.13 -28.51 -1.44
N TYR A 56 7.12 -27.25 -1.84
CA TYR A 56 5.94 -26.48 -2.21
C TYR A 56 6.12 -25.87 -3.59
N GLU A 57 5.07 -25.93 -4.41
CA GLU A 57 5.08 -25.37 -5.76
C GLU A 57 4.54 -23.94 -5.81
N ILE A 58 3.56 -23.61 -4.95
CA ILE A 58 2.95 -22.28 -4.94
C ILE A 58 2.50 -21.88 -3.53
N PHE A 59 2.51 -20.57 -3.27
CA PHE A 59 1.96 -19.95 -2.07
C PHE A 59 0.76 -19.10 -2.48
N ARG A 60 -0.38 -19.27 -1.80
CA ARG A 60 -1.64 -18.58 -2.12
C ARG A 60 -2.38 -18.14 -0.86
N ILE A 61 -3.46 -17.38 -1.06
CA ILE A 61 -4.35 -16.86 -0.02
C ILE A 61 -3.54 -16.15 1.10
N PRO A 62 -2.75 -15.11 0.75
CA PRO A 62 -1.95 -14.40 1.72
C PRO A 62 -2.85 -13.60 2.67
N GLY A 63 -2.48 -13.55 3.94
CA GLY A 63 -3.07 -12.65 4.91
C GLY A 63 -2.00 -12.07 5.83
N ILE A 64 -2.25 -10.86 6.33
CA ILE A 64 -1.37 -10.18 7.28
C ILE A 64 -2.21 -9.52 8.37
N ILE A 65 -1.73 -9.60 9.61
CA ILE A 65 -2.32 -8.94 10.78
C ILE A 65 -1.26 -8.21 11.58
N VAL A 66 -1.68 -7.15 12.29
CA VAL A 66 -0.87 -6.41 13.25
C VAL A 66 -1.41 -6.71 14.65
N THR A 67 -0.54 -7.12 15.56
CA THR A 67 -0.88 -7.34 16.98
C THR A 67 -0.93 -6.02 17.76
N HIS A 68 -1.40 -6.07 19.01
CA HIS A 68 -1.37 -4.90 19.90
C HIS A 68 0.06 -4.38 20.20
N ASP A 69 1.09 -5.24 20.17
CA ASP A 69 2.49 -4.85 20.38
C ASP A 69 3.21 -4.39 19.10
N GLY A 70 2.49 -4.24 17.99
CA GLY A 70 3.04 -3.77 16.70
C GLY A 70 3.70 -4.87 15.85
N THR A 71 3.74 -6.10 16.35
CA THR A 71 4.24 -7.26 15.61
C THR A 71 3.38 -7.54 14.37
N LEU A 72 4.02 -7.66 13.21
CA LEU A 72 3.38 -8.13 11.98
C LEU A 72 3.42 -9.66 11.93
N ILE A 73 2.29 -10.28 11.61
CA ILE A 73 2.18 -11.72 11.35
C ILE A 73 1.62 -11.89 9.93
N ALA A 74 2.43 -12.44 9.04
CA ALA A 74 2.03 -12.80 7.68
C ALA A 74 1.86 -14.31 7.56
N TYR A 75 0.83 -14.77 6.85
CA TYR A 75 0.55 -16.18 6.63
C TYR A 75 0.10 -16.46 5.19
N CYS A 76 0.20 -17.72 4.76
CA CYS A 76 -0.31 -18.18 3.48
C CYS A 76 -0.64 -19.69 3.50
N GLU A 77 -1.36 -20.13 2.47
CA GLU A 77 -1.45 -21.53 2.08
C GLU A 77 -0.21 -21.92 1.26
N ALA A 78 0.61 -22.81 1.81
CA ALA A 78 1.76 -23.41 1.12
C ALA A 78 1.34 -24.74 0.50
N ARG A 79 1.34 -24.81 -0.83
CA ARG A 79 0.74 -25.93 -1.57
C ARG A 79 1.78 -26.77 -2.30
N THR A 80 1.66 -28.10 -2.20
CA THR A 80 2.60 -29.03 -2.88
C THR A 80 2.46 -29.04 -4.41
N THR A 81 1.31 -28.62 -4.93
CA THR A 81 1.02 -28.42 -6.37
C THR A 81 0.21 -27.14 -6.56
N THR A 82 -0.02 -26.72 -7.82
CA THR A 82 -0.84 -25.55 -8.15
C THR A 82 -2.34 -25.64 -7.82
N SER A 83 -2.84 -26.82 -7.44
CA SER A 83 -4.28 -27.09 -7.21
C SER A 83 -4.85 -26.38 -5.97
N ASP A 84 -6.14 -26.07 -5.98
CA ASP A 84 -6.92 -25.72 -4.76
C ASP A 84 -7.18 -26.94 -3.85
N TRP A 85 -6.91 -28.15 -4.34
CA TRP A 85 -7.05 -29.42 -3.62
C TRP A 85 -5.70 -30.14 -3.40
N ALA A 86 -4.60 -29.38 -3.42
CA ALA A 86 -3.28 -29.91 -3.07
C ALA A 86 -3.22 -30.32 -1.58
N ASP A 87 -2.14 -30.97 -1.19
CA ASP A 87 -1.75 -30.91 0.23
C ASP A 87 -1.40 -29.45 0.55
N ILE A 88 -2.10 -28.86 1.51
CA ILE A 88 -1.95 -27.47 1.95
C ILE A 88 -1.47 -27.44 3.40
N ASP A 89 -0.26 -26.91 3.61
CA ASP A 89 0.22 -26.52 4.93
C ASP A 89 -0.04 -25.02 5.13
N ILE A 90 -0.37 -24.59 6.35
CA ILE A 90 -0.46 -23.16 6.67
C ILE A 90 0.89 -22.72 7.24
N LEU A 91 1.56 -21.80 6.54
CA LEU A 91 2.83 -21.21 6.99
C LEU A 91 2.62 -19.81 7.53
N MET A 92 3.49 -19.41 8.46
CA MET A 92 3.49 -18.09 9.08
C MET A 92 4.92 -17.57 9.25
N MET A 93 5.08 -16.26 9.07
CA MET A 93 6.30 -15.50 9.35
C MET A 93 5.95 -14.27 10.18
N ARG A 94 6.91 -13.80 10.99
CA ARG A 94 6.69 -12.71 11.93
C ARG A 94 7.79 -11.66 11.84
N SER A 95 7.40 -10.38 11.87
CA SER A 95 8.30 -9.24 12.00
C SER A 95 7.98 -8.46 13.27
N THR A 96 9.01 -8.10 14.03
CA THR A 96 8.93 -7.25 15.24
C THR A 96 9.55 -5.87 15.01
N ASP A 97 9.79 -5.49 13.75
CA ASP A 97 10.53 -4.29 13.34
C ASP A 97 9.86 -3.55 12.16
N ASN A 98 8.52 -3.56 12.15
CA ASN A 98 7.67 -2.94 11.13
C ASN A 98 7.88 -3.48 9.69
N GLY A 99 8.25 -4.75 9.57
CA GLY A 99 8.39 -5.45 8.28
C GLY A 99 9.78 -5.40 7.66
N GLN A 100 10.78 -4.83 8.35
CA GLN A 100 12.16 -4.75 7.85
C GLN A 100 12.86 -6.12 7.83
N THR A 101 12.65 -6.95 8.86
CA THR A 101 13.12 -8.34 8.90
C THR A 101 12.02 -9.29 9.36
N TRP A 102 12.12 -10.54 8.91
CA TRP A 102 11.10 -11.56 9.15
C TRP A 102 11.75 -12.85 9.66
N SER A 103 11.04 -13.54 10.56
CA SER A 103 11.43 -14.86 11.03
C SER A 103 11.45 -15.88 9.89
N ALA A 104 12.19 -16.98 10.08
CA ALA A 104 12.00 -18.17 9.25
C ALA A 104 10.52 -18.63 9.26
N PRO A 105 10.00 -19.22 8.16
CA PRO A 105 8.64 -19.74 8.12
C PRO A 105 8.42 -20.85 9.14
N VAL A 106 7.34 -20.74 9.92
CA VAL A 106 6.86 -21.79 10.83
C VAL A 106 5.56 -22.39 10.29
N LYS A 107 5.39 -23.70 10.49
CA LYS A 107 4.14 -24.38 10.14
C LYS A 107 3.13 -24.24 11.28
N LEU A 108 1.96 -23.67 11.02
CA LEU A 108 0.86 -23.54 11.98
C LEU A 108 -0.04 -24.77 11.99
N VAL A 109 -0.37 -25.27 10.80
CA VAL A 109 -1.22 -26.44 10.57
C VAL A 109 -0.65 -27.19 9.37
N GLU A 110 -0.69 -28.53 9.42
CA GLU A 110 -0.25 -29.37 8.30
C GLU A 110 -1.40 -30.05 7.58
N ALA A 111 -1.17 -30.32 6.28
CA ALA A 111 -2.01 -31.16 5.47
C ALA A 111 -2.17 -32.54 6.11
N TYR A 112 -3.41 -33.03 6.17
CA TYR A 112 -3.72 -34.36 6.70
C TYR A 112 -2.87 -35.43 5.99
N GLN A 113 -2.09 -36.19 6.78
CA GLN A 113 -1.34 -37.35 6.30
C GLN A 113 -2.09 -38.63 6.68
N PRO A 114 -2.42 -39.52 5.73
CA PRO A 114 -3.04 -40.80 6.05
C PRO A 114 -2.15 -41.65 6.96
N GLY A 115 -2.69 -42.11 8.09
CA GLY A 115 -2.01 -43.05 9.00
C GLY A 115 -1.17 -42.41 10.12
N THR A 116 -1.30 -41.11 10.39
CA THR A 116 -0.52 -40.39 11.45
C THR A 116 -1.36 -40.00 12.69
N ARG A 117 -2.37 -40.80 13.04
CA ARG A 117 -3.17 -40.66 14.28
C ARG A 117 -3.44 -42.01 14.93
#